data_AF-A0A7W7M3W3-F1
#
_entry.id   AF-A0A7W7M3W3-F1
#
_cell.length_a   1.000
_cell.length_b   1.000
_cell.length_c   1.000
_cell.angle_alpha   90.00
_cell.angle_beta   90.00
_cell.angle_gamma   90.00
#
_symmetry.space_group_name_H-M   'P 1'
#
loop_
_entity.id
_entity.type
_entity.pdbx_description
1 polymer ?
#
loop_
_entity_poly.entity_id
_entity_poly.type
_entity_poly.pdbx_seq_one_letter_code
_entity_poly.pdbx_strand_id
1 'polypeptide(L)'
;MHVRGALSLDFSAESYTHPTGTVDAGTVIAWIDKVGYAVAASWSGSFVRAAYVGNMQFRHPVPVDTRATVQARVVYTEGAQIHVQTRLLLPEIPDAEGRPVVCTDCLMVYTAEEDGVPQDVPVWEPATERQAERARQAREATGLRAEIEGGMAAMPFPDQVGERDELVTLRFLAGASHATVGSTVRAAAVMRWIDEAAAVCAARWSGTENVVAAFAGGVRFVETIRVGEVVSVDALLVHTSARAMHVALRVYAARRHERQGRVVAHSLAVMVAPDDGRARPVEQWEPESEWAAGLEEKAVELVRLRSEAGATWSSV
;
A
#
# COMPACT_ATOMS: atom_id res chain seq x y z
N MET A 1 -12.98 19.97 -19.50
CA MET A 1 -13.13 18.84 -20.44
C MET A 1 -12.76 17.58 -19.68
N HIS A 2 -13.73 16.73 -19.32
CA HIS A 2 -13.43 15.47 -18.63
C HIS A 2 -12.73 14.51 -19.58
N VAL A 3 -11.47 14.17 -19.28
CA VAL A 3 -10.75 13.12 -20.01
C VAL A 3 -11.30 11.79 -19.50
N ARG A 4 -11.92 11.00 -20.37
CA ARG A 4 -12.43 9.67 -20.02
C ARG A 4 -11.29 8.82 -19.43
N GLY A 5 -11.54 8.20 -18.28
CA GLY A 5 -10.53 7.40 -17.59
C GLY A 5 -9.49 8.20 -16.79
N ALA A 6 -9.75 9.47 -16.45
CA ALA A 6 -8.92 10.23 -15.52
C ALA A 6 -9.77 11.07 -14.55
N LEU A 7 -9.29 11.20 -13.31
CA LEU A 7 -9.93 11.96 -12.26
C LEU A 7 -8.87 12.67 -11.40
N SER A 8 -9.24 13.81 -10.82
CA SER A 8 -8.48 14.49 -9.78
C SER A 8 -9.42 14.79 -8.63
N LEU A 9 -9.04 14.44 -7.41
CA LEU A 9 -9.79 14.77 -6.19
C LEU A 9 -8.84 15.42 -5.18
N ASP A 10 -9.37 16.42 -4.48
CA ASP A 10 -8.67 17.12 -3.40
C ASP A 10 -9.10 16.55 -2.05
N PHE A 11 -8.13 16.41 -1.16
CA PHE A 11 -8.28 15.91 0.20
C PHE A 11 -7.58 16.84 1.17
N SER A 12 -8.05 16.84 2.41
CA SER A 12 -7.34 17.40 3.55
C SER A 12 -7.58 16.47 4.74
N ALA A 13 -6.65 16.42 5.66
CA ALA A 13 -6.81 15.78 6.95
C ALA A 13 -6.67 16.83 8.03
N GLU A 14 -7.47 16.70 9.07
CA GLU A 14 -7.53 17.67 10.16
C GLU A 14 -6.42 17.38 11.18
N SER A 15 -5.83 18.43 11.74
CA SER A 15 -4.75 18.31 12.74
C SER A 15 -5.10 17.48 13.97
N TYR A 16 -6.36 17.44 14.40
CA TYR A 16 -6.78 16.66 15.58
C TYR A 16 -6.82 15.14 15.34
N THR A 17 -6.81 14.66 14.08
CA THR A 17 -6.73 13.22 13.78
C THR A 17 -5.28 12.75 13.60
N HIS A 18 -4.31 13.67 13.46
CA HIS A 18 -2.89 13.35 13.32
C HIS A 18 -2.03 14.29 14.18
N PRO A 19 -1.82 13.96 15.47
CA PRO A 19 -1.19 14.85 16.44
C PRO A 19 0.30 15.13 16.16
N THR A 20 0.93 14.38 15.26
CA THR A 20 2.30 14.61 14.78
C THR A 20 2.41 15.79 13.81
N GLY A 21 1.29 16.35 13.35
CA GLY A 21 1.24 17.43 12.36
C GLY A 21 1.39 16.95 10.90
N THR A 22 1.49 15.63 10.69
CA THR A 22 1.58 15.01 9.37
C THR A 22 0.56 13.89 9.25
N VAL A 23 -0.01 13.74 8.05
CA VAL A 23 -0.99 12.69 7.74
C VAL A 23 -0.28 11.34 7.68
N ASP A 24 -0.84 10.34 8.36
CA ASP A 24 -0.30 8.98 8.32
C ASP A 24 -0.40 8.36 6.91
N ALA A 25 0.49 7.42 6.64
CA ALA A 25 0.58 6.78 5.34
C ALA A 25 -0.69 5.99 5.02
N GLY A 26 -1.31 5.31 6.00
CA GLY A 26 -2.57 4.61 5.83
C GLY A 26 -3.69 5.51 5.26
N THR A 27 -3.80 6.73 5.76
CA THR A 27 -4.77 7.74 5.33
C THR A 27 -4.46 8.22 3.90
N VAL A 28 -3.20 8.51 3.60
CA VAL A 28 -2.75 8.88 2.25
C VAL A 28 -3.05 7.77 1.24
N ILE A 29 -2.71 6.52 1.59
CA ILE A 29 -2.96 5.33 0.77
C ILE A 29 -4.48 5.16 0.52
N ALA A 30 -5.30 5.40 1.54
CA ALA A 30 -6.76 5.34 1.42
C ALA A 30 -7.31 6.43 0.48
N TRP A 31 -6.71 7.62 0.42
CA TRP A 31 -7.07 8.63 -0.58
C TRP A 31 -6.70 8.18 -1.99
N ILE A 32 -5.48 7.65 -2.16
CA ILE A 32 -5.01 7.13 -3.45
C ILE A 32 -5.95 6.03 -3.97
N ASP A 33 -6.32 5.07 -3.13
CA ASP A 33 -7.24 3.99 -3.51
C ASP A 33 -8.64 4.50 -3.83
N LYS A 34 -9.18 5.49 -3.11
CA LYS A 34 -10.49 6.07 -3.45
C LYS A 34 -10.51 6.64 -4.87
N VAL A 35 -9.48 7.37 -5.26
CA VAL A 35 -9.41 7.97 -6.60
C VAL A 35 -9.11 6.90 -7.66
N GLY A 36 -8.23 5.96 -7.36
CA GLY A 36 -7.92 4.81 -8.23
C GLY A 36 -9.16 3.97 -8.52
N TYR A 37 -9.90 3.59 -7.47
CA TYR A 37 -11.16 2.88 -7.55
C TYR A 37 -12.19 3.65 -8.38
N ALA A 38 -12.37 4.96 -8.13
CA ALA A 38 -13.32 5.78 -8.87
C ALA A 38 -13.02 5.79 -10.38
N VAL A 39 -11.74 5.89 -10.76
CA VAL A 39 -11.32 5.82 -12.16
C VAL A 39 -11.57 4.43 -12.76
N ALA A 40 -11.20 3.36 -12.06
CA ALA A 40 -11.36 1.99 -12.54
C ALA A 40 -12.84 1.55 -12.64
N ALA A 41 -13.65 1.86 -11.64
CA ALA A 41 -15.09 1.60 -11.63
C ALA A 41 -15.79 2.39 -12.74
N SER A 42 -15.43 3.66 -12.93
CA SER A 42 -15.99 4.49 -14.02
C SER A 42 -15.59 3.97 -15.40
N TRP A 43 -14.39 3.39 -15.53
CA TRP A 43 -13.92 2.83 -16.79
C TRP A 43 -14.63 1.52 -17.16
N SER A 44 -14.75 0.60 -16.20
CA SER A 44 -15.44 -0.69 -16.43
C SER A 44 -16.96 -0.55 -16.51
N GLY A 45 -17.55 0.45 -15.86
CA GLY A 45 -19.00 0.53 -15.66
C GLY A 45 -19.52 -0.51 -14.68
N SER A 46 -18.65 -1.12 -13.86
CA SER A 46 -18.98 -2.22 -12.95
C SER A 46 -18.26 -2.07 -11.61
N PHE A 47 -18.54 -2.96 -10.67
CA PHE A 47 -17.75 -3.08 -9.45
C PHE A 47 -16.33 -3.54 -9.80
N VAL A 48 -15.34 -2.96 -9.13
CA VAL A 48 -13.94 -3.36 -9.26
C VAL A 48 -13.33 -3.62 -7.89
N ARG A 49 -12.48 -4.64 -7.80
CA ARG A 49 -11.70 -4.96 -6.59
C ARG A 49 -10.24 -4.56 -6.80
N ALA A 50 -9.61 -3.96 -5.79
CA ALA A 50 -8.16 -3.77 -5.82
C ALA A 50 -7.48 -5.14 -5.77
N ALA A 51 -6.67 -5.46 -6.77
CA ALA A 51 -5.88 -6.68 -6.82
C ALA A 51 -4.45 -6.42 -6.33
N TYR A 52 -3.91 -5.26 -6.71
CA TYR A 52 -2.54 -4.87 -6.38
C TYR A 52 -2.42 -3.38 -6.14
N VAL A 53 -1.63 -3.03 -5.13
CA VAL A 53 -1.25 -1.66 -4.78
C VAL A 53 0.24 -1.55 -5.00
N GLY A 54 0.63 -0.73 -5.96
CA GLY A 54 2.03 -0.50 -6.31
C GLY A 54 2.86 0.05 -5.17
N ASN A 55 4.17 0.00 -5.39
CA ASN A 55 5.11 0.52 -4.43
C ASN A 55 4.95 2.04 -4.25
N MET A 56 4.89 2.51 -3.01
CA MET A 56 4.78 3.93 -2.66
C MET A 56 5.96 4.33 -1.79
N GLN A 57 6.73 5.29 -2.29
CA GLN A 57 7.76 5.98 -1.51
C GLN A 57 7.21 7.32 -1.08
N PHE A 58 7.18 7.58 0.23
CA PHE A 58 6.73 8.86 0.77
C PHE A 58 7.92 9.81 0.87
N ARG A 59 8.21 10.51 -0.24
CA ARG A 59 9.38 11.42 -0.31
C ARG A 59 9.17 12.69 0.49
N HIS A 60 7.92 13.12 0.59
CA HIS A 60 7.53 14.32 1.31
C HIS A 60 6.34 13.99 2.21
N PRO A 61 6.43 14.26 3.53
CA PRO A 61 5.28 14.11 4.41
C PRO A 61 4.16 15.06 3.95
N VAL A 62 2.92 14.62 4.12
CA VAL A 62 1.74 15.45 3.87
C VAL A 62 1.41 16.15 5.18
N PRO A 63 1.51 17.49 5.28
CA PRO A 63 1.11 18.17 6.50
C PRO A 63 -0.41 18.12 6.67
N VAL A 64 -0.87 18.12 7.93
CA VAL A 64 -2.29 18.34 8.23
C VAL A 64 -2.73 19.74 7.78
N ASP A 65 -4.04 19.92 7.64
CA ASP A 65 -4.67 21.18 7.24
C ASP A 65 -4.13 21.75 5.89
N THR A 66 -3.48 20.89 5.10
CA THR A 66 -2.93 21.20 3.78
C THR A 66 -3.74 20.45 2.72
N ARG A 67 -4.06 21.14 1.63
CA ARG A 67 -4.70 20.49 0.48
C ARG A 67 -3.73 19.52 -0.18
N ALA A 68 -4.14 18.26 -0.30
CA ALA A 68 -3.48 17.22 -1.05
C ALA A 68 -4.34 16.81 -2.24
N THR A 69 -3.78 16.81 -3.45
CA THR A 69 -4.49 16.43 -4.68
C THR A 69 -4.05 15.05 -5.13
N VAL A 70 -4.97 14.10 -5.22
CA VAL A 70 -4.72 12.81 -5.88
C VAL A 70 -5.22 12.88 -7.32
N GLN A 71 -4.31 12.63 -8.25
CA GLN A 71 -4.62 12.45 -9.67
C GLN A 71 -4.53 10.97 -10.03
N ALA A 72 -5.54 10.45 -10.73
CA ALA A 72 -5.55 9.08 -11.21
C ALA A 72 -5.92 9.02 -12.70
N ARG A 73 -5.38 8.04 -13.41
CA ARG A 73 -5.73 7.78 -14.83
C ARG A 73 -5.53 6.32 -15.21
N VAL A 74 -6.41 5.78 -16.05
CA VAL A 74 -6.18 4.50 -16.74
C VAL A 74 -4.97 4.65 -17.65
N VAL A 75 -4.08 3.67 -17.58
CA VAL A 75 -2.85 3.60 -18.40
C VAL A 75 -2.76 2.33 -19.23
N TYR A 76 -3.50 1.29 -18.85
CA TYR A 76 -3.53 0.00 -19.54
C TYR A 76 -4.73 -0.82 -19.05
N THR A 77 -5.24 -1.71 -19.90
CA THR A 77 -6.29 -2.69 -19.58
C THR A 77 -5.96 -4.03 -20.21
N GLU A 78 -6.25 -5.13 -19.50
CA GLU A 78 -6.03 -6.49 -19.99
C GLU A 78 -7.07 -7.44 -19.40
N GLY A 79 -7.93 -8.03 -20.24
CA GLY A 79 -9.05 -8.87 -19.79
C GLY A 79 -9.93 -8.13 -18.79
N ALA A 80 -9.96 -8.61 -17.55
CA ALA A 80 -10.68 -7.97 -16.44
C ALA A 80 -9.88 -6.91 -15.66
N GLN A 81 -8.59 -6.75 -15.95
CA GLN A 81 -7.69 -5.86 -15.19
C GLN A 81 -7.64 -4.45 -15.77
N ILE A 82 -7.63 -3.47 -14.88
CA ILE A 82 -7.49 -2.05 -15.16
C ILE A 82 -6.30 -1.53 -14.38
N HIS A 83 -5.28 -1.10 -15.11
CA HIS A 83 -4.06 -0.51 -14.58
C HIS A 83 -4.26 1.00 -14.49
N VAL A 84 -4.14 1.54 -13.28
CA VAL A 84 -4.41 2.94 -12.97
C VAL A 84 -3.15 3.58 -12.38
N GLN A 85 -2.60 4.57 -13.06
CA GLN A 85 -1.55 5.41 -12.51
C GLN A 85 -2.15 6.41 -11.54
N THR A 86 -1.58 6.52 -10.35
CA THR A 86 -1.95 7.52 -9.34
C THR A 86 -0.76 8.35 -8.92
N ARG A 87 -1.01 9.62 -8.60
CA ARG A 87 -0.02 10.56 -8.06
C ARG A 87 -0.65 11.43 -6.99
N LEU A 88 0.03 11.59 -5.86
CA LEU A 88 -0.32 12.54 -4.80
C LEU A 88 0.54 13.79 -4.91
N LEU A 89 -0.10 14.95 -4.92
CA LEU A 89 0.52 16.25 -5.08
C LEU A 89 0.15 17.17 -3.90
N LEU A 90 1.06 18.06 -3.52
CA LEU A 90 0.75 19.22 -2.67
C LEU A 90 0.77 20.47 -3.56
N PRO A 91 -0.38 20.91 -4.11
CA PRO A 91 -0.46 22.01 -5.07
C PRO A 91 0.07 23.34 -4.55
N GLU A 92 0.04 23.55 -3.23
CA GLU A 92 0.44 24.80 -2.57
C GLU A 92 1.87 24.78 -2.06
N ILE A 93 2.55 23.63 -2.10
CA ILE A 93 3.93 23.50 -1.66
C ILE A 93 4.81 23.35 -2.91
N PRO A 94 5.57 24.40 -3.28
CA PRO A 94 6.45 24.33 -4.43
C PRO A 94 7.73 23.53 -4.13
N ASP A 95 8.20 22.78 -5.12
CA ASP A 95 9.54 22.19 -5.17
C ASP A 95 10.61 23.26 -5.49
N ALA A 96 11.87 22.83 -5.62
CA ALA A 96 12.99 23.72 -5.94
C ALA A 96 12.84 24.45 -7.29
N GLU A 97 12.02 23.91 -8.20
CA GLU A 97 11.71 24.48 -9.51
C GLU A 97 10.37 25.24 -9.54
N GLY A 98 9.70 25.42 -8.40
CA GLY A 98 8.43 26.14 -8.30
C GLY A 98 7.19 25.33 -8.71
N ARG A 99 7.32 24.02 -8.90
CA ARG A 99 6.20 23.12 -9.28
C ARG A 99 5.58 22.49 -8.03
N PRO A 100 4.32 22.06 -8.06
CA PRO A 100 3.73 21.29 -6.96
C PRO A 100 4.59 20.08 -6.55
N VAL A 101 4.85 19.95 -5.25
CA VAL A 101 5.56 18.79 -4.69
C VAL A 101 4.78 17.51 -5.00
N VAL A 102 5.50 16.50 -5.52
CA VAL A 102 4.97 15.14 -5.69
C VAL A 102 5.34 14.32 -4.46
N CYS A 103 4.38 14.01 -3.61
CA CYS A 103 4.63 13.20 -2.42
C CYS A 103 4.93 11.74 -2.75
N THR A 104 4.14 11.16 -3.65
CA THR A 104 4.27 9.78 -4.08
C THR A 104 3.53 9.55 -5.40
N ASP A 105 3.95 8.55 -6.16
CA ASP A 105 3.21 7.98 -7.27
C ASP A 105 3.27 6.45 -7.22
N CYS A 106 2.25 5.80 -7.78
CA CYS A 106 2.19 4.35 -7.82
C CYS A 106 1.27 3.87 -8.94
N LEU A 107 1.40 2.58 -9.26
CA LEU A 107 0.51 1.85 -10.15
C LEU A 107 -0.46 1.04 -9.31
N MET A 108 -1.75 1.27 -9.48
CA MET A 108 -2.82 0.50 -8.85
C MET A 108 -3.42 -0.44 -9.90
N VAL A 109 -3.72 -1.69 -9.54
CA VAL A 109 -4.41 -2.61 -10.44
C VAL A 109 -5.71 -3.07 -9.81
N TYR A 110 -6.79 -2.84 -10.54
CA TYR A 110 -8.14 -3.22 -10.18
C TYR A 110 -8.61 -4.32 -11.12
N THR A 111 -9.40 -5.26 -10.60
CA THR A 111 -10.09 -6.30 -11.39
C THR A 111 -11.58 -6.01 -11.37
N ALA A 112 -12.19 -5.86 -12.55
CA ALA A 112 -13.63 -5.77 -12.67
C ALA A 112 -14.26 -7.13 -12.39
N GLU A 113 -15.29 -7.18 -11.57
CA GLU A 113 -15.95 -8.43 -11.21
C GLU A 113 -17.44 -8.25 -10.93
N GLU A 114 -18.20 -9.30 -11.21
CA GLU A 114 -19.61 -9.43 -10.86
C GLU A 114 -19.77 -10.73 -10.07
N ASP A 115 -20.29 -10.63 -8.84
CA ASP A 115 -20.42 -11.75 -7.91
C ASP A 115 -19.13 -12.57 -7.69
N GLY A 116 -17.98 -11.89 -7.74
CA GLY A 116 -16.65 -12.49 -7.58
C GLY A 116 -16.09 -13.14 -8.85
N VAL A 117 -16.81 -13.07 -9.97
CA VAL A 117 -16.36 -13.55 -11.28
C VAL A 117 -15.76 -12.38 -12.08
N PRO A 118 -14.49 -12.46 -12.50
CA PRO A 118 -13.87 -11.42 -13.32
C PRO A 118 -14.65 -11.16 -14.62
N GLN A 119 -14.81 -9.88 -14.96
CA GLN A 119 -15.52 -9.42 -16.16
C GLN A 119 -14.57 -8.67 -17.09
N ASP A 120 -14.62 -8.96 -18.39
CA ASP A 120 -13.83 -8.21 -19.37
C ASP A 120 -14.21 -6.73 -19.37
N VAL A 121 -13.20 -5.86 -19.45
CA VAL A 121 -13.37 -4.41 -19.42
C VAL A 121 -13.19 -3.78 -20.81
N PRO A 122 -13.74 -2.59 -21.06
CA PRO A 122 -13.45 -1.86 -22.30
C PRO A 122 -11.94 -1.66 -22.49
N VAL A 123 -11.45 -1.95 -23.69
CA VAL A 123 -10.03 -1.78 -24.01
C VAL A 123 -9.67 -0.29 -23.97
N TRP A 124 -8.61 0.05 -23.23
CA TRP A 124 -8.00 1.37 -23.25
C TRP A 124 -6.93 1.44 -24.35
N GLU A 125 -7.04 2.46 -25.21
CA GLU A 125 -6.10 2.70 -26.29
C GLU A 125 -5.37 4.04 -26.09
N PRO A 126 -4.03 4.09 -26.22
CA PRO A 126 -3.28 5.33 -26.11
C PRO A 126 -3.51 6.20 -27.35
N ALA A 127 -3.87 7.46 -27.12
CA ALA A 127 -4.05 8.49 -28.16
C ALA A 127 -2.79 9.34 -28.39
N THR A 128 -1.77 9.24 -27.52
CA THR A 128 -0.53 10.01 -27.62
C THR A 128 0.70 9.14 -27.32
N GLU A 129 1.87 9.57 -27.78
CA GLU A 129 3.15 8.88 -27.50
C GLU A 129 3.40 8.74 -25.99
N ARG A 130 3.11 9.78 -25.19
CA ARG A 130 3.22 9.71 -23.72
C ARG A 130 2.26 8.70 -23.10
N GLN A 131 1.06 8.53 -23.68
CA GLN A 131 0.13 7.49 -23.25
C GLN A 131 0.65 6.10 -23.64
N ALA A 132 1.20 5.94 -24.85
CA ALA A 132 1.79 4.68 -25.29
C ALA A 132 2.99 4.27 -24.42
N GLU A 133 3.82 5.23 -24.02
CA GLU A 133 4.94 5.03 -23.09
C GLU A 133 4.46 4.46 -21.75
N ARG A 134 3.48 5.12 -21.12
CA ARG A 134 2.90 4.65 -19.84
C ARG A 134 2.28 3.27 -19.95
N ALA A 135 1.64 2.98 -21.09
CA ALA A 135 1.07 1.66 -21.35
C ALA A 135 2.15 0.59 -21.44
N ARG A 136 3.26 0.89 -22.12
CA ARG A 136 4.41 -0.01 -22.21
C ARG A 136 5.01 -0.28 -20.82
N GLN A 137 5.23 0.77 -20.03
CA GLN A 137 5.73 0.64 -18.66
C GLN A 137 4.79 -0.18 -17.77
N ALA A 138 3.48 0.04 -17.86
CA ALA A 138 2.50 -0.72 -17.10
C ALA A 138 2.49 -2.22 -17.48
N ARG A 139 2.72 -2.54 -18.76
CA ARG A 139 2.85 -3.93 -19.25
C ARG A 139 4.16 -4.57 -18.76
N GLU A 140 5.28 -3.88 -18.93
CA GLU A 140 6.60 -4.35 -18.50
C GLU A 140 6.66 -4.58 -16.98
N ALA A 141 5.98 -3.74 -16.20
CA ALA A 141 5.87 -3.89 -14.75
C ALA A 141 5.07 -5.13 -14.32
N THR A 142 4.30 -5.77 -15.20
CA THR A 142 3.48 -6.95 -14.85
C THR A 142 4.32 -8.14 -14.43
N GLY A 143 5.46 -8.37 -15.09
CA GLY A 143 6.37 -9.47 -14.76
C GLY A 143 7.02 -9.26 -13.38
N LEU A 144 7.62 -8.09 -13.18
CA LEU A 144 8.23 -7.72 -11.89
C LEU A 144 7.21 -7.72 -10.75
N ARG A 145 5.98 -7.27 -11.00
CA ARG A 145 4.88 -7.37 -10.04
C ARG A 145 4.61 -8.83 -9.67
N ALA A 146 4.47 -9.72 -10.65
CA ALA A 146 4.20 -11.13 -10.39
C ALA A 146 5.33 -11.80 -9.59
N GLU A 147 6.58 -11.41 -9.84
CA GLU A 147 7.75 -11.86 -9.07
C GLU A 147 7.69 -11.38 -7.62
N ILE A 148 7.47 -10.07 -7.39
CA ILE A 148 7.32 -9.49 -6.05
C ILE A 148 6.17 -10.16 -5.30
N GLU A 149 5.04 -10.37 -5.98
CA GLU A 149 3.86 -11.03 -5.43
C GLU A 149 4.12 -12.49 -5.06
N GLY A 150 4.83 -13.24 -5.90
CA GLY A 150 5.26 -14.60 -5.62
C GLY A 150 6.21 -14.68 -4.43
N GLY A 151 7.20 -13.78 -4.37
CA GLY A 151 8.15 -13.71 -3.26
C GLY A 151 7.48 -13.35 -1.94
N MET A 152 6.53 -12.40 -1.93
CA MET A 152 5.75 -12.07 -0.72
C MET A 152 4.88 -13.24 -0.25
N ALA A 153 4.23 -13.96 -1.18
CA ALA A 153 3.41 -15.12 -0.83
C ALA A 153 4.25 -16.30 -0.30
N ALA A 154 5.50 -16.42 -0.73
CA ALA A 154 6.45 -17.43 -0.29
C ALA A 154 7.27 -17.03 0.95
N MET A 155 7.03 -15.82 1.49
CA MET A 155 7.69 -15.36 2.71
C MET A 155 7.19 -16.20 3.90
N PRO A 156 8.08 -16.95 4.58
CA PRO A 156 7.67 -17.73 5.73
C PRO A 156 7.32 -16.77 6.85
N PHE A 157 6.21 -17.00 7.53
CA PHE A 157 5.74 -16.09 8.54
C PHE A 157 5.28 -16.94 9.72
N PRO A 158 5.91 -16.73 10.89
CA PRO A 158 6.02 -17.77 11.90
C PRO A 158 4.74 -17.91 12.73
N ASP A 159 4.53 -19.09 13.30
CA ASP A 159 3.55 -19.31 14.37
C ASP A 159 4.10 -18.89 15.74
N GLN A 160 5.43 -18.91 15.90
CA GLN A 160 6.17 -18.51 17.10
C GLN A 160 7.44 -17.75 16.69
N VAL A 161 7.71 -16.65 17.36
CA VAL A 161 8.91 -15.83 17.15
C VAL A 161 9.89 -15.99 18.32
N GLY A 162 11.16 -15.67 18.09
CA GLY A 162 12.19 -15.66 19.15
C GLY A 162 11.89 -14.64 20.25
N GLU A 163 12.58 -14.73 21.38
CA GLU A 163 12.37 -13.80 22.50
C GLU A 163 12.69 -12.34 22.16
N ARG A 164 13.58 -12.11 21.18
CA ARG A 164 13.97 -10.78 20.71
C ARG A 164 13.27 -10.30 19.44
N ASP A 165 12.40 -11.11 18.87
CA ASP A 165 11.64 -10.72 17.70
C ASP A 165 10.43 -9.87 18.11
N GLU A 166 10.23 -8.72 17.46
CA GLU A 166 9.03 -7.92 17.66
C GLU A 166 7.93 -8.39 16.71
N LEU A 167 6.94 -9.08 17.27
CA LEU A 167 5.70 -9.46 16.60
C LEU A 167 4.50 -8.77 17.25
N VAL A 168 3.80 -7.98 16.46
CA VAL A 168 2.54 -7.36 16.83
C VAL A 168 1.40 -8.03 16.08
N THR A 169 0.36 -8.43 16.80
CA THR A 169 -0.91 -8.86 16.20
C THR A 169 -2.03 -7.93 16.63
N LEU A 170 -2.61 -7.19 15.67
CA LEU A 170 -3.86 -6.47 15.87
C LEU A 170 -5.03 -7.40 15.54
N ARG A 171 -6.05 -7.48 16.40
CA ARG A 171 -7.29 -8.23 16.14
C ARG A 171 -8.53 -7.39 16.40
N PHE A 172 -9.42 -7.35 15.43
CA PHE A 172 -10.66 -6.59 15.52
C PHE A 172 -11.71 -7.16 14.56
N LEU A 173 -12.93 -6.64 14.65
CA LEU A 173 -14.01 -7.01 13.74
C LEU A 173 -14.07 -6.05 12.55
N ALA A 174 -14.26 -6.60 11.36
CA ALA A 174 -14.53 -5.80 10.16
C ALA A 174 -15.88 -5.08 10.29
N GLY A 175 -15.85 -3.79 10.63
CA GLY A 175 -17.05 -2.98 10.81
C GLY A 175 -17.76 -2.58 9.50
N ALA A 176 -19.05 -2.26 9.60
CA ALA A 176 -19.87 -1.85 8.45
C ALA A 176 -19.42 -0.51 7.81
N SER A 177 -18.75 0.37 8.57
CA SER A 177 -18.16 1.61 8.05
C SER A 177 -17.07 1.37 6.99
N HIS A 178 -16.54 0.15 6.92
CA HIS A 178 -15.54 -0.26 5.95
C HIS A 178 -16.11 -1.04 4.77
N ALA A 179 -17.43 -1.25 4.76
CA ALA A 179 -18.11 -2.02 3.72
C ALA A 179 -17.96 -1.37 2.34
N THR A 180 -17.98 -2.22 1.32
CA THR A 180 -18.26 -1.90 -0.07
C THR A 180 -19.51 -2.66 -0.52
N VAL A 181 -19.85 -2.55 -1.80
CA VAL A 181 -20.94 -3.31 -2.43
C VAL A 181 -20.75 -4.81 -2.17
N GLY A 182 -21.84 -5.52 -1.86
CA GLY A 182 -21.78 -6.96 -1.56
C GLY A 182 -21.25 -7.32 -0.17
N SER A 183 -21.23 -6.37 0.78
CA SER A 183 -20.80 -6.60 2.18
C SER A 183 -19.34 -7.07 2.34
N THR A 184 -18.49 -6.82 1.35
CA THR A 184 -17.04 -6.98 1.47
C THR A 184 -16.40 -5.71 2.03
N VAL A 185 -15.14 -5.76 2.44
CA VAL A 185 -14.39 -4.62 2.99
C VAL A 185 -13.59 -3.93 1.88
N ARG A 186 -13.55 -2.60 1.90
CA ARG A 186 -12.74 -1.79 0.98
C ARG A 186 -11.24 -1.99 1.22
N ALA A 187 -10.46 -2.04 0.14
CA ALA A 187 -9.00 -2.12 0.19
C ALA A 187 -8.38 -0.98 1.03
N ALA A 188 -8.90 0.25 0.88
CA ALA A 188 -8.58 1.38 1.76
C ALA A 188 -8.60 1.09 3.26
N ALA A 189 -9.49 0.22 3.76
CA ALA A 189 -9.52 -0.16 5.17
C ALA A 189 -8.40 -1.12 5.53
N VAL A 190 -8.17 -2.14 4.70
CA VAL A 190 -7.09 -3.11 4.90
C VAL A 190 -5.72 -2.42 4.93
N MET A 191 -5.49 -1.47 4.02
CA MET A 191 -4.21 -0.76 3.97
C MET A 191 -3.97 0.14 5.19
N ARG A 192 -5.01 0.76 5.76
CA ARG A 192 -4.88 1.47 7.04
C ARG A 192 -4.50 0.53 8.17
N TRP A 193 -5.14 -0.63 8.26
CA TRP A 193 -4.80 -1.60 9.31
C TRP A 193 -3.38 -2.17 9.18
N ILE A 194 -2.90 -2.36 7.95
CA ILE A 194 -1.50 -2.71 7.67
C ILE A 194 -0.58 -1.60 8.19
N ASP A 195 -0.85 -0.34 7.84
CA ASP A 195 -0.03 0.79 8.30
C ASP A 195 -0.04 0.94 9.82
N GLU A 196 -1.20 0.85 10.47
CA GLU A 196 -1.36 0.88 11.93
C GLU A 196 -0.56 -0.24 12.60
N ALA A 197 -0.62 -1.48 12.09
CA ALA A 197 0.13 -2.60 12.64
C ALA A 197 1.66 -2.40 12.47
N ALA A 198 2.09 -1.89 11.31
CA ALA A 198 3.49 -1.57 11.05
C ALA A 198 4.00 -0.47 11.99
N ALA A 199 3.19 0.58 12.21
CA ALA A 199 3.51 1.66 13.12
C ALA A 199 3.65 1.17 14.57
N VAL A 200 2.72 0.34 15.05
CA VAL A 200 2.83 -0.23 16.41
C VAL A 200 4.09 -1.09 16.56
N CYS A 201 4.40 -1.94 15.57
CA CYS A 201 5.61 -2.76 15.57
C CYS A 201 6.88 -1.90 15.62
N ALA A 202 6.95 -0.88 14.77
CA ALA A 202 8.09 0.04 14.71
C ALA A 202 8.22 0.92 15.97
N ALA A 203 7.10 1.35 16.56
CA ALA A 203 7.08 2.16 17.76
C ALA A 203 7.61 1.37 18.97
N ARG A 204 7.20 0.09 19.10
CA ARG A 204 7.73 -0.81 20.14
C ARG A 204 9.23 -1.04 20.00
N TRP A 205 9.69 -1.36 18.80
CA TRP A 205 11.11 -1.60 18.54
C TRP A 205 11.97 -0.36 18.82
N SER A 206 11.54 0.79 18.31
CA SER A 206 12.33 2.02 18.44
C SER A 206 12.14 2.73 19.79
N GLY A 207 11.10 2.39 20.57
CA GLY A 207 10.78 3.04 21.83
C GLY A 207 10.27 4.48 21.67
N THR A 208 9.58 4.80 20.57
CA THR A 208 8.94 6.12 20.35
C THR A 208 7.61 6.00 19.63
N GLU A 209 6.66 6.87 19.97
CA GLU A 209 5.38 6.98 19.28
C GLU A 209 5.51 7.68 17.92
N ASN A 210 6.58 8.46 17.71
CA ASN A 210 6.80 9.18 16.45
C ASN A 210 7.50 8.26 15.43
N VAL A 211 6.70 7.45 14.74
CA VAL A 211 7.13 6.60 13.63
C VAL A 211 6.28 6.87 12.40
N VAL A 212 6.92 6.90 11.23
CA VAL A 212 6.25 7.14 9.94
C VAL A 212 6.73 6.14 8.90
N ALA A 213 5.87 5.81 7.94
CA ALA A 213 6.27 4.99 6.81
C ALA A 213 7.14 5.83 5.85
N ALA A 214 8.37 5.39 5.61
CA ALA A 214 9.17 5.87 4.47
C ALA A 214 8.76 5.14 3.18
N PHE A 215 8.26 3.92 3.33
CA PHE A 215 7.93 3.00 2.25
C PHE A 215 6.70 2.18 2.64
N ALA A 216 5.67 2.22 1.80
CA ALA A 216 4.50 1.37 1.95
C ALA A 216 3.98 0.93 0.57
N GLY A 217 2.89 0.16 0.57
CA GLY A 217 2.37 -0.44 -0.66
C GLY A 217 3.01 -1.79 -0.95
N GLY A 218 3.02 -2.19 -2.22
CA GLY A 218 3.30 -3.58 -2.58
C GLY A 218 2.30 -4.54 -1.94
N VAL A 219 1.05 -4.09 -1.77
CA VAL A 219 0.01 -4.91 -1.14
C VAL A 219 -0.62 -5.77 -2.23
N ARG A 220 -0.56 -7.08 -2.04
CA ARG A 220 -1.32 -8.04 -2.85
C ARG A 220 -2.56 -8.47 -2.08
N PHE A 221 -3.72 -8.30 -2.67
CA PHE A 221 -4.98 -8.83 -2.15
C PHE A 221 -5.22 -10.22 -2.75
N VAL A 222 -5.11 -11.26 -1.93
CA VAL A 222 -5.32 -12.66 -2.36
C VAL A 222 -6.76 -13.12 -2.14
N GLU A 223 -7.45 -12.57 -1.14
CA GLU A 223 -8.83 -12.91 -0.79
C GLU A 223 -9.61 -11.68 -0.35
N THR A 224 -10.93 -11.78 -0.32
CA THR A 224 -11.81 -10.71 0.19
C THR A 224 -11.99 -10.82 1.70
N ILE A 225 -12.35 -9.73 2.38
CA ILE A 225 -12.85 -9.74 3.77
C ILE A 225 -14.33 -9.38 3.73
N ARG A 226 -15.16 -10.06 4.51
CA ARG A 226 -16.58 -9.74 4.69
C ARG A 226 -16.80 -8.96 5.97
N VAL A 227 -17.77 -8.05 5.93
CA VAL A 227 -18.22 -7.33 7.12
C VAL A 227 -18.63 -8.32 8.19
N GLY A 228 -18.15 -8.10 9.42
CA GLY A 228 -18.41 -8.94 10.57
C GLY A 228 -17.42 -10.10 10.75
N GLU A 229 -16.48 -10.33 9.84
CA GLU A 229 -15.35 -11.24 10.06
C GLU A 229 -14.37 -10.69 11.11
N VAL A 230 -13.64 -11.58 11.76
CA VAL A 230 -12.49 -11.25 12.60
C VAL A 230 -11.30 -11.06 11.68
N VAL A 231 -10.70 -9.88 11.75
CA VAL A 231 -9.46 -9.54 11.05
C VAL A 231 -8.30 -9.68 12.03
N SER A 232 -7.22 -10.32 11.60
CA SER A 232 -5.93 -10.31 12.28
C SER A 232 -4.88 -9.71 11.37
N VAL A 233 -4.09 -8.76 11.85
CA VAL A 233 -2.94 -8.21 11.14
C VAL A 233 -1.71 -8.51 11.96
N ASP A 234 -0.88 -9.43 11.48
CA ASP A 234 0.42 -9.72 12.04
C ASP A 234 1.44 -8.79 11.39
N ALA A 235 2.26 -8.13 12.21
CA ALA A 235 3.36 -7.26 11.81
C ALA A 235 4.62 -7.73 12.53
N LEU A 236 5.60 -8.19 11.77
CA LEU A 236 6.86 -8.76 12.27
C LEU A 236 8.02 -7.90 11.81
N LEU A 237 8.86 -7.45 12.74
CA LEU A 237 10.15 -6.86 12.38
C LEU A 237 11.05 -7.95 11.77
N VAL A 238 11.55 -7.73 10.57
CA VAL A 238 12.34 -8.73 9.82
C VAL A 238 13.74 -8.25 9.43
N HIS A 239 13.99 -6.95 9.55
CA HIS A 239 15.30 -6.36 9.30
C HIS A 239 15.35 -4.94 9.86
N THR A 240 16.53 -4.50 10.27
CA THR A 240 16.80 -3.08 10.53
C THR A 240 18.02 -2.66 9.75
N SER A 241 17.89 -1.53 9.04
CA SER A 241 19.07 -0.78 8.60
C SER A 241 19.54 0.16 9.71
N ALA A 242 20.57 0.95 9.44
CA ALA A 242 21.08 1.94 10.40
C ALA A 242 20.00 2.91 10.94
N ARG A 243 18.92 3.19 10.17
CA ARG A 243 17.91 4.21 10.50
C ARG A 243 16.48 3.84 10.14
N ALA A 244 16.24 2.60 9.72
CA ALA A 244 14.92 2.15 9.27
C ALA A 244 14.62 0.73 9.72
N MET A 245 13.34 0.44 9.91
CA MET A 245 12.79 -0.83 10.39
C MET A 245 11.93 -1.42 9.28
N HIS A 246 12.24 -2.64 8.86
CA HIS A 246 11.52 -3.35 7.82
C HIS A 246 10.54 -4.31 8.50
N VAL A 247 9.25 -4.14 8.20
CA VAL A 247 8.17 -4.85 8.88
C VAL A 247 7.40 -5.67 7.85
N ALA A 248 7.45 -6.99 7.97
CA ALA A 248 6.64 -7.91 7.18
C ALA A 248 5.23 -7.98 7.75
N LEU A 249 4.22 -7.92 6.89
CA LEU A 249 2.82 -7.89 7.30
C LEU A 249 2.00 -8.98 6.61
N ARG A 250 1.14 -9.63 7.39
CA ARG A 250 0.18 -10.62 6.91
C ARG A 250 -1.18 -10.38 7.51
N VAL A 251 -2.18 -10.21 6.65
CA VAL A 251 -3.56 -9.98 7.03
C VAL A 251 -4.35 -11.26 6.86
N TYR A 252 -5.17 -11.59 7.85
CA TYR A 252 -6.07 -12.72 7.83
C TYR A 252 -7.51 -12.28 8.09
N ALA A 253 -8.43 -13.07 7.58
CA ALA A 253 -9.84 -12.97 7.94
C ALA A 253 -10.43 -14.35 8.24
N ALA A 254 -11.29 -14.40 9.24
CA ALA A 254 -12.02 -15.59 9.66
C ALA A 254 -13.45 -15.24 10.03
N ARG A 255 -14.40 -16.17 9.85
CA ARG A 255 -15.69 -16.04 10.51
C ARG A 255 -15.49 -16.12 12.02
N ARG A 256 -16.38 -15.50 12.79
CA ARG A 256 -16.27 -15.39 14.26
C ARG A 256 -16.14 -16.73 15.00
N HIS A 257 -16.66 -17.81 14.41
CA HIS A 257 -16.62 -19.15 15.00
C HIS A 257 -15.46 -20.01 14.47
N GLU A 258 -14.71 -19.53 13.47
CA GLU A 258 -13.57 -20.22 12.89
C GLU A 258 -12.31 -19.88 13.67
N ARG A 259 -11.46 -20.89 13.95
CA ARG A 259 -10.19 -20.71 14.68
C ARG A 259 -9.03 -20.34 13.79
N GLN A 260 -9.08 -20.72 12.52
CA GLN A 260 -8.04 -20.45 11.53
C GLN A 260 -8.59 -19.44 10.51
N GLY A 261 -7.81 -18.39 10.26
CA GLY A 261 -8.12 -17.41 9.22
C GLY A 261 -7.49 -17.77 7.91
N ARG A 262 -8.12 -17.36 6.81
CA ARG A 262 -7.48 -17.35 5.49
C ARG A 262 -6.60 -16.12 5.38
N VAL A 263 -5.49 -16.23 4.66
CA VAL A 263 -4.70 -15.07 4.30
C VAL A 263 -5.47 -14.23 3.29
N VAL A 264 -5.46 -12.91 3.50
CA VAL A 264 -6.17 -11.92 2.70
C VAL A 264 -5.18 -11.02 1.98
N ALA A 265 -4.12 -10.62 2.65
CA ALA A 265 -3.11 -9.74 2.06
C ALA A 265 -1.72 -9.98 2.67
N HIS A 266 -0.71 -9.69 1.85
CA HIS A 266 0.68 -9.58 2.27
C HIS A 266 1.18 -8.15 1.97
N SER A 267 2.08 -7.66 2.81
CA SER A 267 2.76 -6.39 2.61
C SER A 267 4.13 -6.39 3.30
N LEU A 268 4.98 -5.46 2.90
CA LEU A 268 6.25 -5.17 3.56
C LEU A 268 6.36 -3.64 3.65
N ALA A 269 6.52 -3.13 4.86
CA ALA A 269 6.64 -1.70 5.13
C ALA A 269 8.06 -1.36 5.58
N VAL A 270 8.54 -0.16 5.25
CA VAL A 270 9.76 0.39 5.85
C VAL A 270 9.37 1.61 6.66
N MET A 271 9.58 1.49 7.96
CA MET A 271 9.23 2.48 8.96
C MET A 271 10.51 3.20 9.42
N VAL A 272 10.39 4.49 9.71
CA VAL A 272 11.46 5.30 10.29
C VAL A 272 10.92 6.07 11.48
N ALA A 273 11.78 6.34 12.46
CA ALA A 273 11.47 7.24 13.56
C ALA A 273 12.06 8.63 13.24
N PRO A 274 11.27 9.65 12.91
CA PRO A 274 11.79 10.98 12.62
C PRO A 274 12.32 11.68 13.87
N ASP A 275 13.42 12.40 13.69
CA ASP A 275 14.05 13.30 14.64
C ASP A 275 14.68 14.47 13.86
N ASP A 276 14.24 15.69 14.14
CA ASP A 276 14.67 16.93 13.47
C ASP A 276 14.72 16.83 11.92
N GLY A 277 13.64 16.33 11.32
CA GLY A 277 13.50 16.22 9.86
C GLY A 277 14.33 15.09 9.21
N ARG A 278 15.00 14.25 9.99
CA ARG A 278 15.71 13.05 9.50
C ARG A 278 15.29 11.81 10.27
N ALA A 279 15.38 10.62 9.69
CA ALA A 279 15.24 9.40 10.48
C ALA A 279 16.34 9.36 11.55
N ARG A 280 16.09 8.92 12.78
CA ARG A 280 17.13 8.68 13.81
C ARG A 280 17.73 7.26 13.70
N PRO A 281 18.91 6.99 14.29
CA PRO A 281 19.40 5.61 14.41
C PRO A 281 18.43 4.75 15.20
N VAL A 282 18.30 3.47 14.82
CA VAL A 282 17.45 2.49 15.50
C VAL A 282 18.30 1.37 16.09
N GLU A 283 17.78 0.69 17.12
CA GLU A 283 18.36 -0.56 17.60
C GLU A 283 18.45 -1.56 16.45
N GLN A 284 19.58 -2.27 16.37
CA GLN A 284 19.83 -3.22 15.28
C GLN A 284 19.27 -4.58 15.67
N TRP A 285 18.35 -5.08 14.85
CA TRP A 285 17.84 -6.44 14.92
C TRP A 285 18.88 -7.39 14.33
N GLU A 286 19.11 -8.51 15.03
CA GLU A 286 20.02 -9.57 14.60
C GLU A 286 19.24 -10.89 14.57
N PRO A 287 19.30 -11.67 13.48
CA PRO A 287 18.57 -12.93 13.40
C PRO A 287 19.15 -13.97 14.39
N GLU A 288 18.32 -14.49 15.28
CA GLU A 288 18.72 -15.51 16.27
C GLU A 288 18.64 -16.96 15.73
N SER A 289 18.21 -17.14 14.48
CA SER A 289 18.06 -18.46 13.85
C SER A 289 18.31 -18.43 12.35
N GLU A 290 18.62 -19.59 11.75
CA GLU A 290 18.72 -19.74 10.29
C GLU A 290 17.42 -19.37 9.58
N TRP A 291 16.28 -19.66 10.22
CA TRP A 291 14.97 -19.26 9.71
C TRP A 291 14.81 -17.74 9.66
N ALA A 292 15.18 -17.04 10.73
CA ALA A 292 15.12 -15.59 10.80
C ALA A 292 16.08 -14.95 9.77
N ALA A 293 17.28 -15.50 9.61
CA ALA A 293 18.24 -15.05 8.60
C ALA A 293 17.70 -15.23 7.17
N GLY A 294 17.06 -16.37 6.88
CA GLY A 294 16.43 -16.59 5.58
C GLY A 294 15.20 -15.69 5.32
N LEU A 295 14.49 -15.30 6.38
CA LEU A 295 13.40 -14.32 6.29
C LEU A 295 13.94 -12.91 6.00
N GLU A 296 15.01 -12.51 6.69
CA GLU A 296 15.71 -11.24 6.45
C GLU A 296 16.20 -11.12 5.01
N GLU A 297 16.91 -12.13 4.51
CA GLU A 297 17.45 -12.14 3.14
C GLU A 297 16.34 -11.90 2.10
N LYS A 298 15.23 -12.64 2.22
CA LYS A 298 14.07 -12.48 1.35
C LYS A 298 13.41 -11.11 1.49
N ALA A 299 13.28 -10.59 2.71
CA ALA A 299 12.68 -9.29 2.94
C ALA A 299 13.51 -8.16 2.32
N VAL A 300 14.84 -8.21 2.49
CA VAL A 300 15.78 -7.24 1.90
C VAL A 300 15.73 -7.30 0.37
N GLU A 301 15.73 -8.50 -0.21
CA GLU A 301 15.58 -8.69 -1.65
C GLU A 301 14.26 -8.10 -2.18
N LEU A 302 13.14 -8.37 -1.51
CA LEU A 302 11.83 -7.84 -1.89
C LEU A 302 11.77 -6.31 -1.80
N VAL A 303 12.36 -5.69 -0.79
CA VAL A 303 12.47 -4.21 -0.72
C VAL A 303 13.28 -3.68 -1.90
N ARG A 304 14.39 -4.32 -2.26
CA ARG A 304 15.20 -3.92 -3.43
C ARG A 304 14.39 -3.99 -4.72
N LEU A 305 13.78 -5.14 -5.03
CA LEU A 305 12.97 -5.35 -6.24
C LEU A 305 11.82 -4.34 -6.33
N ARG A 306 11.13 -4.08 -5.22
CA ARG A 306 10.06 -3.08 -5.15
C ARG A 306 10.56 -1.66 -5.36
N SER A 307 11.74 -1.33 -4.84
CA SER A 307 12.34 0.00 -5.02
C SER A 307 12.72 0.24 -6.47
N GLU A 308 13.26 -0.78 -7.15
CA GLU A 308 13.53 -0.75 -8.59
C GLU A 308 12.24 -0.58 -9.41
N ALA A 309 11.19 -1.35 -9.08
CA ALA A 309 9.88 -1.22 -9.72
C ALA A 309 9.30 0.20 -9.60
N GLY A 310 9.40 0.79 -8.41
CA GLY A 310 8.94 2.17 -8.16
C GLY A 310 9.77 3.21 -8.91
N ALA A 311 11.09 3.05 -8.99
CA ALA A 311 11.97 3.97 -9.70
C ALA A 311 11.70 4.02 -11.20
N THR A 312 11.42 2.88 -11.84
CA THR A 312 11.00 2.82 -13.25
C THR A 312 9.72 3.61 -13.46
N TRP A 313 8.77 3.50 -12.52
CA TRP A 313 7.46 4.15 -12.60
C TRP A 313 7.49 5.68 -12.43
N SER A 314 8.28 6.20 -11.49
CA SER A 314 8.30 7.64 -11.18
C SER A 314 8.98 8.52 -12.26
N SER A 315 9.58 7.91 -13.30
CA SER A 315 10.37 8.63 -14.31
C SER A 315 9.54 9.33 -15.41
N VAL A 316 8.19 9.18 -15.45
CA VAL A 316 7.31 9.63 -16.56
C VAL A 316 6.00 10.36 -16.18
#